data_AF-A0A1H0K9G7-F1
#
_entry.id   AF-A0A1H0K9G7-F1
#
_cell.length_a   1.000
_cell.length_b   1.000
_cell.length_c   1.000
_cell.angle_alpha   90.00
_cell.angle_beta   90.00
_cell.angle_gamma   90.00
#
_symmetry.space_group_name_H-M   'P 1'
#
loop_
_entity.id
_entity.type
_entity.pdbx_description
1 polymer ?
#
loop_
_entity_poly.entity_id
_entity_poly.type
_entity_poly.pdbx_seq_one_letter_code
_entity_poly.pdbx_strand_id
1 'polypeptide(L)' 'MSDLLWLADEQMGRLRPFFPGSHGRPRIDDRRVLSEIVFINRNGLR' A
#
# COMPACT_ATOMS: atom_id res chain seq x y z
N MET A 1 -14.72 3.66 -5.72
CA MET A 1 -13.29 3.42 -5.41
C MET A 1 -13.02 1.94 -5.65
N SER A 2 -13.19 1.53 -6.91
CA SER A 2 -13.25 0.13 -7.33
C SER A 2 -11.84 -0.35 -7.64
N ASP A 3 -11.36 -1.33 -6.88
CA ASP A 3 -10.42 -2.39 -7.28
C ASP A 3 -9.06 -2.03 -7.89
N LEU A 4 -8.59 -0.79 -7.76
CA LEU A 4 -7.23 -0.44 -8.18
C LEU A 4 -6.25 -0.61 -7.02
N LEU A 5 -6.02 -1.85 -6.61
CA LEU A 5 -4.81 -2.20 -5.87
C LEU A 5 -3.66 -2.12 -6.88
N TRP A 6 -3.02 -0.95 -6.96
CA TRP A 6 -1.92 -0.66 -7.90
C TRP A 6 -0.65 -1.49 -7.62
N LEU A 7 -0.61 -2.18 -6.49
CA LEU A 7 0.48 -3.06 -6.09
C LEU A 7 0.03 -4.53 -6.15
N ALA A 8 0.77 -5.31 -6.95
CA ALA A 8 0.67 -6.77 -6.94
C ALA A 8 1.17 -7.34 -5.60
N ASP A 9 0.73 -8.54 -5.24
CA ASP A 9 1.12 -9.21 -3.99
C ASP A 9 2.63 -9.44 -3.88
N GLU A 10 3.30 -9.66 -5.02
CA GLU A 10 4.76 -9.82 -5.07
C GLU A 10 5.50 -8.50 -4.77
N GLN A 11 4.97 -7.37 -5.23
CA GLN A 11 5.49 -6.04 -4.91
C GLN A 11 5.24 -5.71 -3.44
N MET A 12 4.07 -6.06 -2.91
CA MET A 12 3.80 -5.98 -1.46
C MET A 12 4.77 -6.84 -0.65
N GLY A 13 5.12 -8.04 -1.14
CA GLY A 13 6.11 -8.92 -0.53
C GLY A 13 7.49 -8.28 -0.42
N ARG A 14 7.91 -7.52 -1.44
CA ARG A 14 9.18 -6.76 -1.42
C ARG A 14 9.15 -5.60 -0.43
N LEU A 15 7.97 -5.01 -0.18
CA LEU A 15 7.82 -3.88 0.75
C LEU A 15 7.67 -4.32 2.22
N ARG A 16 7.20 -5.54 2.47
CA ARG A 16 6.97 -6.09 3.82
C ARG A 16 8.13 -5.90 4.81
N PRO A 17 9.40 -6.10 4.45
CA PRO A 17 10.52 -5.94 5.39
C PRO A 17 10.71 -4.49 5.88
N PHE A 18 10.23 -3.50 5.14
CA PHE A 18 10.38 -2.09 5.48
C PHE A 18 9.25 -1.56 6.35
N PHE A 19 8.22 -2.38 6.58
CA PHE A 19 7.14 -2.00 7.46
C PHE A 19 7.58 -2.05 8.92
N PRO A 20 7.23 -1.03 9.74
CA PRO A 20 7.48 -1.10 11.18
C PRO A 20 6.80 -2.33 11.81
N GLY A 21 7.21 -2.76 13.00
CA GLY A 21 6.47 -3.82 13.71
C GLY A 21 4.98 -3.45 13.87
N SER A 22 4.07 -4.42 13.75
CA SER A 22 2.68 -4.21 14.15
C SER A 22 2.64 -4.05 15.67
N HIS A 23 2.26 -2.88 16.17
CA HIS A 23 2.12 -2.56 17.60
C HIS A 23 0.89 -3.24 18.23
N GLY A 24 0.68 -4.54 17.97
CA GLY A 24 -0.50 -5.29 18.44
C GLY A 24 -1.79 -5.05 17.64
N ARG A 25 -1.75 -4.27 16.55
CA ARG A 25 -2.90 -4.06 15.65
C ARG A 25 -2.66 -4.67 14.26
N PRO A 26 -3.62 -5.46 13.72
CA PRO A 26 -3.49 -6.04 12.39
C PRO A 26 -3.47 -4.95 11.32
N ARG A 27 -2.58 -5.14 10.35
CA ARG A 27 -2.35 -4.27 9.21
C ARG A 27 -3.36 -4.57 8.11
N ILE A 28 -4.55 -3.99 8.21
CA ILE A 28 -5.63 -4.23 7.25
C ILE A 28 -5.53 -3.26 6.05
N ASP A 29 -4.96 -2.07 6.24
CA ASP A 29 -5.03 -0.99 5.24
C ASP A 29 -3.72 -0.70 4.46
N ASP A 30 -2.60 -1.36 4.77
CA ASP A 30 -1.29 -1.01 4.18
C ASP A 30 -1.30 -1.07 2.63
N ARG A 31 -1.95 -2.09 2.06
CA ARG A 31 -2.03 -2.24 0.60
C ARG A 31 -2.83 -1.11 -0.03
N ARG A 32 -3.88 -0.64 0.65
CA ARG A 32 -4.73 0.46 0.19
C ARG A 32 -4.01 1.80 0.32
N VAL A 33 -3.41 2.08 1.47
CA VAL A 33 -2.63 3.29 1.73
C VAL A 33 -1.47 3.42 0.74
N LEU A 34 -0.71 2.34 0.53
CA LEU A 34 0.38 2.38 -0.45
C LEU A 34 -0.12 2.51 -1.89
N SER A 35 -1.25 1.89 -2.23
CA SER A 35 -1.86 2.06 -3.56
C SER A 35 -2.29 3.52 -3.78
N GLU A 36 -2.81 4.19 -2.76
CA GLU A 36 -3.16 5.63 -2.83
C GLU A 36 -1.92 6.52 -2.97
N ILE A 37 -0.83 6.23 -2.25
CA ILE A 37 0.44 6.97 -2.40
C ILE A 37 0.99 6.81 -3.83
N VAL A 38 1.00 5.58 -4.37
CA VAL A 38 1.43 5.31 -5.75
C VAL A 38 0.52 6.02 -6.75
N PHE A 39 -0.78 6.05 -6.50
CA PHE A 39 -1.75 6.74 -7.34
C PHE A 39 -1.46 8.25 -7.40
N ILE A 40 -1.24 8.89 -6.26
CA ILE A 40 -0.89 10.32 -6.17
C ILE A 40 0.44 10.59 -6.87
N ASN A 41 1.46 9.75 -6.67
CA ASN A 41 2.76 9.92 -7.33
C ASN A 41 2.69 9.77 -8.85
N ARG A 42 1.78 8.93 -9.38
CA ARG A 42 1.60 8.74 -10.83
C ARG A 42 0.70 9.79 -11.49
N ASN A 43 -0.34 10.23 -10.80
CA ASN A 43 -1.40 11.05 -11.40
C ASN A 43 -1.43 12.50 -10.88
N GLY A 44 -0.61 12.81 -9.88
CA GLY A 44 -0.62 14.09 -9.17
C GLY A 44 -1.69 14.15 -8.07
N LEU A 45 -1.64 15.24 -7.29
CA LEU A 45 -2.69 15.62 -6.35
C LEU A 45 -3.84 16.29 -7.14
N ARG A 46 -4.68 15.48 -7.77
CA ARG A 46 -5.91 15.96 -8.45
C ARG A 46 -7.13 15.83 -7.56
#